data_AF-A0A0N1L818-F1
#
_entry.id   AF-A0A0N1L818-F1
#
_cell.length_a   1.000
_cell.length_b   1.000
_cell.length_c   1.000
_cell.angle_alpha   90.00
_cell.angle_beta   90.00
_cell.angle_gamma   90.00
#
_symmetry.space_group_name_H-M   'P 1'
#
loop_
_entity.id
_entity.type
_entity.pdbx_description
1 polymer ?
#
loop_
_entity_poly.entity_id
_entity_poly.type
_entity_poly.pdbx_seq_one_letter_code
_entity_poly.pdbx_strand_id
1 'polypeptide(L)' 'MAIDTTLWDPTLRLTNREAILAYVEAALEDGDPEVIAAALEDVARAGGLDAPSLPPEARLSAVLGALRDWGVGLAVKAA' A
#
# COMPACT_ATOMS: atom_id res chain seq x y z
N MET A 1 -27.26 15.47 -20.07
CA MET A 1 -26.01 16.06 -19.52
C MET A 1 -24.89 15.09 -19.79
N ALA A 2 -23.77 15.57 -20.34
CA ALA A 2 -22.54 14.78 -20.38
C ALA A 2 -21.89 14.84 -18.99
N ILE A 3 -21.31 13.72 -18.54
CA ILE A 3 -20.57 13.62 -17.28
C ILE A 3 -19.09 13.70 -17.63
N ASP A 4 -18.37 14.64 -17.03
CA ASP A 4 -16.93 14.77 -17.21
C ASP A 4 -16.18 13.86 -16.23
N THR A 5 -15.17 13.16 -16.75
CA THR A 5 -14.30 12.25 -15.98
C THR A 5 -12.86 12.72 -16.03
N THR A 6 -12.11 12.48 -14.97
CA THR A 6 -10.66 12.72 -14.89
C THR A 6 -9.91 11.42 -14.68
N LEU A 7 -8.62 11.38 -15.05
CA LEU A 7 -7.75 10.27 -14.69
C LEU A 7 -7.68 10.12 -13.17
N TRP A 8 -7.65 8.87 -12.71
CA TRP A 8 -7.52 8.55 -11.29
C TRP A 8 -6.06 8.55 -10.87
N ASP A 9 -5.75 9.31 -9.82
CA ASP A 9 -4.45 9.25 -9.15
C ASP A 9 -4.68 8.93 -7.66
N PRO A 10 -4.30 7.73 -7.19
CA PRO A 10 -4.50 7.33 -5.80
C PRO A 10 -3.67 8.18 -4.84
N THR A 11 -2.51 8.70 -5.25
CA THR A 11 -1.60 9.46 -4.36
C THR A 11 -2.27 10.71 -3.78
N LEU A 12 -3.22 11.30 -4.50
CA LEU A 12 -4.02 12.45 -4.06
C LEU A 12 -4.91 12.16 -2.84
N ARG A 13 -5.14 10.88 -2.51
CA ARG A 13 -5.96 10.43 -1.37
C ARG A 13 -5.17 9.72 -0.28
N LEU A 14 -3.92 9.37 -0.53
CA LEU A 14 -3.02 8.74 0.45
C LEU A 14 -2.42 9.80 1.40
N THR A 15 -3.27 10.64 1.99
CA THR A 15 -2.86 11.83 2.75
C THR A 15 -2.60 11.57 4.22
N ASN A 16 -3.00 10.41 4.73
CA ASN A 16 -2.83 10.03 6.13
C ASN A 16 -2.69 8.51 6.26
N ARG A 17 -2.30 8.07 7.46
CA ARG A 17 -2.03 6.67 7.77
C ARG A 17 -3.21 5.74 7.56
N GLU A 18 -4.42 6.16 7.95
CA GLU A 18 -5.62 5.34 7.83
C GLU A 18 -5.96 5.09 6.36
N ALA A 19 -5.85 6.13 5.51
CA ALA A 19 -6.06 6.02 4.07
C ALA A 19 -5.02 5.10 3.41
N ILE A 20 -3.75 5.19 3.82
CA ILE A 20 -2.68 4.32 3.32
C ILE A 20 -2.95 2.86 3.71
N LEU A 21 -3.29 2.61 4.97
CA LEU A 21 -3.54 1.26 5.46
C LEU A 21 -4.74 0.63 4.75
N ALA A 22 -5.87 1.34 4.66
CA ALA A 22 -7.06 0.85 3.99
C ALA A 22 -6.80 0.54 2.50
N TYR A 23 -5.96 1.33 1.83
CA TYR A 23 -5.59 1.10 0.44
C TYR A 23 -4.74 -0.16 0.26
N VAL A 24 -3.73 -0.35 1.11
CA VAL A 24 -2.86 -1.55 1.07
C VAL A 24 -3.64 -2.80 1.46
N GLU A 25 -4.49 -2.73 2.49
CA GLU A 25 -5.35 -3.84 2.90
C GLU A 25 -6.29 -4.27 1.77
N ALA A 26 -6.95 -3.32 1.10
CA ALA A 26 -7.81 -3.63 -0.04
C ALA A 26 -7.05 -4.32 -1.18
N ALA A 27 -5.84 -3.88 -1.49
CA ALA A 27 -4.99 -4.52 -2.50
C ALA A 27 -4.57 -5.94 -2.09
N LEU A 28 -4.27 -6.16 -0.81
CA LEU A 28 -3.93 -7.48 -0.28
C LEU A 28 -5.14 -8.44 -0.27
N GLU A 29 -6.35 -7.93 -0.01
CA GLU A 29 -7.58 -8.71 -0.04
C GLU A 29 -7.96 -9.16 -1.46
N ASP A 30 -7.67 -8.35 -2.47
CA ASP A 30 -7.86 -8.71 -3.89
C ASP A 30 -6.96 -9.90 -4.28
N GLY A 31 -5.75 -9.95 -3.73
CA GLY A 31 -4.82 -11.06 -3.88
C GLY A 31 -4.10 -11.11 -5.23
N ASP A 32 -4.40 -10.19 -6.15
CA ASP A 32 -3.65 -10.00 -7.39
C ASP A 32 -2.26 -9.39 -7.12
N PRO A 33 -1.16 -10.08 -7.46
CA PRO A 33 0.19 -9.58 -7.26
C PRO A 33 0.48 -8.25 -7.97
N GLU A 34 -0.11 -8.00 -9.14
CA GLU A 34 0.09 -6.75 -9.89
C GLU A 34 -0.58 -5.58 -9.16
N VAL A 35 -1.77 -5.79 -8.60
CA VAL A 35 -2.50 -4.78 -7.83
C VAL A 35 -1.77 -4.46 -6.53
N ILE A 36 -1.25 -5.48 -5.83
CA ILE A 36 -0.46 -5.29 -4.61
C ILE A 36 0.81 -4.48 -4.91
N ALA A 37 1.53 -4.81 -5.99
CA ALA A 37 2.73 -4.08 -6.40
C ALA A 37 2.42 -2.61 -6.71
N ALA A 38 1.38 -2.36 -7.52
CA ALA A 38 0.96 -0.99 -7.85
C ALA A 38 0.58 -0.19 -6.61
N ALA A 39 -0.16 -0.79 -5.67
CA ALA A 39 -0.56 -0.13 -4.44
C ALA A 39 0.64 0.27 -3.57
N LEU A 40 1.65 -0.59 -3.45
CA LEU A 40 2.88 -0.29 -2.73
C LEU A 40 3.70 0.82 -3.39
N GLU A 41 3.74 0.86 -4.73
CA GLU A 41 4.39 1.94 -5.48
C GLU A 41 3.69 3.29 -5.29
N ASP A 42 2.35 3.29 -5.29
CA ASP A 42 1.55 4.50 -5.05
C ASP A 42 1.78 5.04 -3.63
N VAL A 43 1.84 4.16 -2.63
CA VAL A 43 2.15 4.54 -1.24
C VAL A 43 3.56 5.14 -1.16
N ALA A 44 4.55 4.54 -1.83
CA ALA A 44 5.89 5.11 -1.89
C ALA A 44 5.90 6.50 -2.57
N ARG A 45 5.13 6.67 -3.65
CA ARG A 45 5.03 7.94 -4.38
C ARG A 45 4.33 9.03 -3.58
N ALA A 46 3.32 8.67 -2.78
CA ALA A 46 2.59 9.58 -1.90
C ALA A 46 3.40 10.06 -0.69
N GLY A 47 4.66 9.62 -0.53
CA GLY A 47 5.48 9.91 0.65
C GLY A 47 5.19 8.96 1.82
N GLY A 48 4.30 7.98 1.62
CA GLY A 48 4.06 6.85 2.51
C GLY A 48 3.78 7.19 3.98
N LEU A 49 4.07 6.22 4.82
CA LEU A 49 4.39 6.41 6.24
C LEU A 49 5.91 6.55 6.31
N ASP A 50 6.45 7.31 7.27
CA ASP A 50 7.91 7.43 7.49
C ASP A 50 8.55 6.03 7.55
N ALA A 51 9.00 5.54 6.40
CA ALA A 51 9.55 4.21 6.25
C ALA A 51 10.98 4.27 6.75
N PRO A 52 11.45 3.30 7.55
CA PRO A 52 12.89 3.09 7.60
C PRO A 52 13.35 2.82 6.17
N SER A 53 14.29 3.62 5.66
CA SER A 53 14.88 3.46 4.32
C SER A 53 15.25 2.01 4.07
N LEU A 54 14.45 1.28 3.30
CA LEU A 54 14.73 -0.11 2.96
C LEU A 54 15.80 -0.17 1.86
N PRO A 55 16.85 -1.00 2.01
CA PRO A 55 17.82 -1.19 0.95
C PRO A 55 17.17 -1.91 -0.25
N PRO A 56 17.66 -1.69 -1.49
CA PRO A 56 17.10 -2.33 -2.69
C PRO A 56 17.15 -3.86 -2.66
N GLU A 57 18.05 -4.45 -1.86
CA GLU A 57 18.17 -5.89 -1.60
C GLU A 57 17.47 -6.35 -0.30
N ALA A 58 16.52 -5.56 0.23
CA ALA A 58 15.81 -5.88 1.45
C ALA A 58 15.20 -7.29 1.40
N ARG A 59 15.49 -8.10 2.43
CA ARG A 59 14.86 -9.42 2.57
C ARG A 59 13.37 -9.27 2.84
N LEU A 60 12.57 -10.23 2.38
CA LEU A 60 11.12 -10.30 2.62
C LEU A 60 10.77 -10.12 4.12
N SER A 61 11.56 -10.69 5.04
CA SER A 61 11.35 -10.53 6.47
C SER A 61 11.50 -9.08 6.97
N ALA A 62 12.38 -8.28 6.36
CA ALA A 62 12.55 -6.87 6.68
C ALA A 62 11.35 -6.05 6.19
N VAL A 63 10.86 -6.35 4.98
CA VAL A 63 9.63 -5.76 4.43
C VAL A 63 8.44 -6.08 5.33
N LEU A 64 8.26 -7.35 5.70
CA LEU A 64 7.20 -7.77 6.62
C LEU A 64 7.33 -7.13 8.01
N GLY A 65 8.56 -6.89 8.46
CA GLY A 65 8.82 -6.16 9.70
C GLY A 65 8.36 -4.71 9.63
N ALA A 66 8.73 -3.99 8.57
CA ALA A 66 8.29 -2.63 8.33
C ALA A 66 6.76 -2.52 8.23
N LEU A 67 6.12 -3.45 7.52
CA LEU A 67 4.66 -3.51 7.42
C LEU A 67 3.99 -3.74 8.79
N ARG A 68 4.55 -4.63 9.62
CA ARG A 68 4.06 -4.85 10.99
C ARG A 68 4.22 -3.58 11.84
N ASP A 69 5.37 -2.92 11.75
CA ASP A 69 5.64 -1.68 12.49
C ASP A 69 4.70 -0.54 12.04
N TRP A 70 4.25 -0.60 10.78
CA TRP A 70 3.18 0.23 10.23
C TRP A 70 1.78 -0.15 10.68
N GLY A 71 1.63 -1.21 11.48
CA GLY A 71 0.33 -1.69 11.97
C GLY A 71 -0.49 -2.44 10.93
N VAL A 72 0.12 -2.84 9.80
CA VAL A 72 -0.53 -3.69 8.81
C VAL A 72 -0.68 -5.08 9.41
N GLY A 73 -1.92 -5.42 9.78
CA GLY A 73 -2.26 -6.75 10.28
C GLY A 73 -2.40 -7.72 9.11
N LEU A 74 -1.33 -8.42 8.74
CA LEU A 74 -1.42 -9.55 7.82
C LEU A 74 -2.11 -10.72 8.53
N ALA A 75 -3.44 -10.67 8.62
CA ALA A 75 -4.23 -11.80 9.06
C ALA A 75 -4.12 -12.90 8.00
N VAL A 76 -3.26 -13.89 8.24
CA VAL A 76 -3.27 -15.13 7.46
C VAL A 76 -4.61 -15.79 7.74
N LYS A 77 -5.57 -15.64 6.82
CA LYS A 77 -6.78 -16.45 6.83
C LYS A 77 -6.36 -17.86 6.48
N ALA A 78 -6.17 -18.69 7.52
CA ALA A 78 -6.01 -20.12 7.34
C ALA A 78 -7.22 -20.63 6.55
N ALA A 79 -6.96 -21.10 5.33
CA ALA A 79 -7.92 -21.84 4.51
C ALA A 79 -8.15 -23.23 5.12
#